data_AF-A0A7W1SU83-F1
#
_entry.id   AF-A0A7W1SU83-F1
#
_cell.length_a   1.000
_cell.length_b   1.000
_cell.length_c   1.000
_cell.angle_alpha   90.00
_cell.angle_beta   90.00
_cell.angle_gamma   90.00
#
_symmetry.space_group_name_H-M   'P 1'
#
loop_
_entity.id
_entity.type
_entity.pdbx_description
1 polymer ?
#
loop_
_entity_poly.entity_id
_entity_poly.type
_entity_poly.pdbx_seq_one_letter_code
_entity_poly.pdbx_strand_id
1 'polypeptide(L)'
;MRAHLRTAQDVVGGLPGGPRGYQVLVAAATGGSSSQLALAQQLGVDRTVMTYLLDELEGAGLVERRPDPADRRARRITLTADGRRRLCALE
;
A
#
# COMPACT_ATOMS: atom_id res chain seq x y z
N MET A 1 15.01 -26.52 3.06
CA MET A 1 15.32 -25.10 2.80
C MET A 1 14.02 -24.28 2.78
N ARG A 2 13.45 -23.97 3.96
CA ARG A 2 12.17 -23.25 4.16
C ARG A 2 12.25 -22.34 5.39
N ALA A 3 13.23 -21.44 5.43
CA ALA A 3 13.54 -20.66 6.64
C ALA A 3 13.29 -19.14 6.54
N HIS A 4 12.90 -18.60 5.37
CA HIS A 4 12.74 -17.15 5.19
C HIS A 4 11.32 -16.61 5.46
N LEU A 5 10.29 -17.46 5.53
CA LEU A 5 8.90 -16.99 5.57
C LEU A 5 8.36 -16.65 6.97
N ARG A 6 9.03 -17.05 8.06
CA ARG A 6 8.54 -16.81 9.43
C ARG A 6 8.88 -15.41 9.94
N THR A 7 10.05 -14.89 9.59
CA THR A 7 10.51 -13.56 10.05
C THR A 7 9.77 -12.41 9.39
N ALA A 8 9.37 -12.58 8.12
CA ALA A 8 8.62 -11.55 7.38
C ALA A 8 7.20 -11.33 7.94
N GLN A 9 6.57 -12.37 8.51
CA GLN A 9 5.22 -12.25 9.07
C GLN A 9 5.20 -11.41 10.36
N ASP A 10 6.24 -11.50 11.20
CA ASP A 10 6.31 -10.80 12.49
C ASP A 10 6.63 -9.30 12.34
N VAL A 11 7.44 -8.92 11.35
CA VAL A 11 7.78 -7.50 11.11
C VAL A 11 6.61 -6.75 10.46
N VAL A 12 5.88 -7.43 9.56
CA VAL A 12 4.73 -6.85 8.85
C VAL A 12 3.46 -6.84 9.72
N GLY A 13 3.41 -7.59 10.82
CA GLY A 13 2.31 -7.56 11.78
C GLY A 13 2.07 -6.20 12.44
N GLY A 14 3.08 -5.32 12.47
CA GLY A 14 2.97 -3.95 12.98
C GLY A 14 2.61 -2.89 11.93
N LEU A 15 2.31 -3.29 10.68
CA LEU A 15 1.79 -2.39 9.66
C LEU A 15 0.25 -2.36 9.69
N PRO A 16 -0.38 -1.19 9.47
CA PRO A 16 -1.80 -1.13 9.18
C PRO A 16 -2.13 -2.02 7.98
N GLY A 17 -3.17 -2.87 8.08
CA GLY A 17 -3.51 -3.87 7.07
C GLY A 17 -2.59 -5.09 7.01
N GLY A 18 -1.59 -5.20 7.89
CA GLY A 18 -0.67 -6.33 8.00
C GLY A 18 0.01 -6.70 6.67
N PRO A 19 0.10 -8.00 6.32
CA PRO A 19 0.73 -8.46 5.07
C PRO A 19 0.16 -7.82 3.80
N ARG A 20 -1.14 -7.51 3.79
CA ARG A 20 -1.78 -6.86 2.64
C ARG A 20 -1.44 -5.37 2.58
N GLY A 21 -1.35 -4.69 3.71
CA GLY A 21 -0.88 -3.30 3.78
C GLY A 21 0.53 -3.15 3.23
N TYR A 22 1.43 -4.08 3.56
CA TYR A 22 2.77 -4.14 2.97
C TYR A 22 2.74 -4.30 1.45
N GLN A 23 1.93 -5.23 0.92
CA GLN A 23 1.79 -5.41 -0.53
C GLN A 23 1.30 -4.15 -1.25
N VAL A 24 0.38 -3.40 -0.64
CA VAL A 24 -0.10 -2.11 -1.16
C VAL A 24 1.02 -1.08 -1.19
N LEU A 25 1.84 -0.97 -0.13
CA LEU A 25 2.98 -0.04 -0.09
C LEU A 25 4.02 -0.36 -1.17
N VAL A 26 4.39 -1.64 -1.34
CA VAL A 26 5.32 -2.08 -2.40
C VAL A 26 4.77 -1.75 -3.79
N ALA A 27 3.50 -2.03 -4.03
CA ALA A 27 2.84 -1.78 -5.31
C ALA A 27 2.78 -0.27 -5.64
N ALA A 28 2.47 0.57 -4.65
CA ALA A 28 2.45 2.01 -4.82
C ALA A 28 3.85 2.63 -4.93
N ALA A 29 4.91 1.95 -4.46
CA ALA A 29 6.29 2.40 -4.63
C ALA A 29 6.84 2.11 -6.03
N THR A 30 6.51 0.94 -6.59
CA THR A 30 7.00 0.46 -7.88
C THR A 30 6.27 1.05 -9.09
N GLY A 31 4.95 1.33 -8.97
CA GLY A 31 4.14 1.90 -10.04
C GLY A 31 4.10 3.43 -10.11
N GLY A 32 4.75 4.13 -9.16
CA GLY A 32 4.51 5.55 -8.96
C GLY A 32 3.09 5.80 -8.43
N SER A 33 2.50 6.95 -8.77
CA SER A 33 1.16 7.31 -8.29
C SER A 33 0.07 6.51 -9.02
N SER A 34 -0.15 5.27 -8.59
CA SER A 34 -1.11 4.33 -9.17
C SER A 34 -2.53 4.65 -8.71
N SER A 35 -3.53 4.42 -9.57
CA SER A 35 -4.92 4.58 -9.13
C SER A 35 -5.32 3.47 -8.14
N GLN A 36 -6.28 3.75 -7.25
CA GLN A 36 -6.82 2.72 -6.35
C GLN A 36 -7.33 1.48 -7.10
N LEU A 37 -7.97 1.69 -8.26
CA LEU A 37 -8.46 0.59 -9.10
C LEU A 37 -7.30 -0.24 -9.67
N ALA A 38 -6.25 0.42 -10.14
CA ALA A 38 -5.07 -0.27 -10.64
C ALA A 38 -4.39 -1.11 -9.55
N LEU A 39 -4.26 -0.57 -8.32
CA LEU A 39 -3.72 -1.32 -7.19
C LEU A 39 -4.59 -2.53 -6.83
N ALA A 40 -5.92 -2.35 -6.81
CA ALA A 40 -6.86 -3.44 -6.55
C ALA A 40 -6.70 -4.58 -7.57
N GLN A 41 -6.64 -4.23 -8.87
CA GLN A 41 -6.45 -5.19 -9.96
C GLN A 41 -5.08 -5.88 -9.89
N GLN A 42 -4.01 -5.11 -9.70
CA GLN A 42 -2.64 -5.61 -9.63
C GLN A 42 -2.46 -6.64 -8.50
N LEU A 43 -3.10 -6.38 -7.34
CA LEU A 43 -2.97 -7.23 -6.16
C LEU A 43 -4.07 -8.30 -6.07
N GLY A 44 -5.03 -8.34 -7.01
CA GLY A 44 -6.17 -9.26 -6.97
C GLY A 44 -7.06 -9.07 -5.74
N VAL A 45 -7.14 -7.83 -5.24
CA VAL A 45 -7.89 -7.46 -4.02
C VAL A 45 -9.20 -6.78 -4.43
N ASP A 46 -10.31 -7.20 -3.82
CA ASP A 46 -11.61 -6.54 -4.04
C ASP A 46 -11.55 -5.05 -3.68
N ARG A 47 -12.33 -4.23 -4.40
CA ARG A 47 -12.36 -2.77 -4.23
C ARG A 47 -12.69 -2.35 -2.81
N THR A 48 -13.57 -3.06 -2.12
CA THR A 48 -13.96 -2.78 -0.74
C THR A 48 -12.78 -2.98 0.19
N VAL A 49 -12.09 -4.11 0.05
CA VAL A 49 -10.89 -4.42 0.83
C VAL A 49 -9.77 -3.43 0.54
N MET A 50 -9.56 -3.08 -0.73
CA MET A 50 -8.57 -2.06 -1.11
C MET A 50 -8.87 -0.71 -0.47
N THR A 51 -10.15 -0.32 -0.39
CA THR A 51 -10.55 0.93 0.28
C THR A 51 -10.16 0.90 1.76
N TYR A 52 -10.49 -0.17 2.47
CA TYR A 52 -10.12 -0.33 3.88
C TYR A 52 -8.60 -0.31 4.10
N LEU A 53 -7.84 -1.05 3.28
CA LEU A 53 -6.38 -1.07 3.38
C LEU A 53 -5.77 0.31 3.17
N LEU A 54 -6.26 1.03 2.15
CA LEU A 54 -5.79 2.38 1.91
C LEU A 54 -6.22 3.33 3.04
N ASP A 55 -7.37 3.10 3.71
CA ASP A 55 -7.88 4.01 4.76
C ASP A 55 -6.99 3.86 6.00
N GLU A 56 -6.61 2.63 6.32
CA GLU A 56 -5.66 2.33 7.39
C GLU A 56 -4.26 2.90 7.12
N LEU A 57 -3.75 2.75 5.89
CA LEU A 57 -2.44 3.28 5.50
C LEU A 57 -2.42 4.82 5.44
N GLU A 58 -3.51 5.44 4.99
CA GLU A 58 -3.66 6.90 4.96
C GLU A 58 -3.81 7.46 6.39
N GLY A 59 -4.59 6.80 7.25
CA GLY A 59 -4.72 7.15 8.66
C GLY A 59 -3.40 7.04 9.43
N ALA A 60 -2.51 6.13 9.01
CA ALA A 60 -1.15 6.02 9.53
C ALA A 60 -0.13 6.97 8.86
N GLY A 61 -0.56 7.82 7.93
CA GLY A 61 0.29 8.78 7.24
C GLY A 61 1.30 8.15 6.27
N LEU A 62 1.07 6.92 5.81
CA LEU A 62 1.99 6.19 4.93
C LEU A 62 1.69 6.41 3.45
N VAL A 63 0.43 6.71 3.10
CA VAL A 63 0.00 7.02 1.74
C VAL A 63 -0.89 8.26 1.72
N GLU A 64 -0.98 8.90 0.56
CA GLU A 64 -1.90 10.00 0.29
C GLU A 64 -2.79 9.67 -0.91
N ARG A 65 -4.06 10.06 -0.83
CA ARG A 65 -4.99 10.03 -1.97
C ARG A 65 -5.17 11.42 -2.55
N ARG A 66 -4.81 11.58 -3.83
CA ARG A 66 -5.03 12.82 -4.56
C ARG A 66 -5.98 12.57 -5.74
N PRO A 67 -6.93 13.47 -6.05
CA PRO A 67 -7.62 13.41 -7.34
C PRO A 67 -6.60 13.39 -8.47
N ASP A 68 -6.85 12.61 -9.52
CA ASP A 68 -6.04 12.68 -10.73
C ASP A 68 -6.35 13.99 -11.47
N PRO A 69 -5.36 14.82 -11.82
CA PRO A 69 -5.60 16.04 -12.60
C PRO A 69 -6.15 15.76 -14.01
N ALA A 70 -5.91 14.57 -14.58
CA ALA A 70 -6.46 14.16 -15.87
C ALA A 70 -7.86 13.53 -15.75
N ASP A 71 -8.19 12.95 -14.60
CA ASP A 71 -9.52 12.39 -14.31
C ASP A 71 -9.91 12.56 -12.84
N ARG A 72 -10.74 13.57 -12.57
CA ARG A 72 -11.26 13.85 -11.22
C ARG A 72 -12.05 12.70 -10.57
N ARG A 73 -12.49 11.70 -11.35
CA ARG A 73 -13.15 10.48 -10.83
C ARG A 73 -12.14 9.44 -10.36
N ALA A 74 -10.89 9.53 -10.81
CA ALA A 74 -9.80 8.69 -10.34
C ALA A 74 -9.09 9.31 -9.13
N ARG A 75 -8.63 8.43 -8.23
CA ARG A 75 -7.76 8.79 -7.10
C ARG A 75 -6.41 8.14 -7.32
N ARG A 76 -5.36 8.95 -7.36
CA ARG A 76 -3.96 8.52 -7.38
C ARG A 76 -3.50 8.29 -5.94
N ILE A 77 -2.88 7.16 -5.71
CA ILE A 77 -2.30 6.75 -4.43
C ILE A 77 -0.81 6.95 -4.52
N THR A 78 -0.24 7.72 -3.60
CA THR A 78 1.20 8.02 -3.58
C THR A 78 1.76 7.77 -2.19
N LEU A 79 2.96 7.21 -2.06
CA LEU A 79 3.62 7.09 -0.76
C LEU A 79 4.03 8.48 -0.27
N THR A 80 3.77 8.74 1.02
CA THR A 80 4.37 9.85 1.74
C THR A 80 5.87 9.62 1.93
N ALA A 81 6.58 10.64 2.44
CA ALA A 81 7.95 10.47 2.89
C ALA A 81 8.07 9.38 3.97
N ASP A 82 7.11 9.34 4.91
CA ASP A 82 7.09 8.35 5.99
C ASP A 82 6.73 6.94 5.49
N GLY A 83 5.83 6.83 4.51
CA GLY A 83 5.55 5.58 3.80
C GLY A 83 6.80 4.99 3.15
N ARG A 84 7.59 5.83 2.48
CA ARG A 84 8.87 5.41 1.86
C ARG A 84 9.89 4.97 2.89
N ARG A 85 10.06 5.73 3.98
CA ARG A 85 10.94 5.36 5.09
C ARG A 85 10.51 4.03 5.73
N ARG A 86 9.22 3.88 5.97
CA ARG A 86 8.65 2.67 6.56
C ARG A 86 8.87 1.47 5.65
N LEU A 87 8.65 1.61 4.35
CA LEU A 87 8.90 0.55 3.37
C LEU A 87 10.37 0.16 3.36
N CYS A 88 11.29 1.12 3.29
CA CYS A 88 12.74 0.87 3.30
C CYS A 88 13.22 0.21 4.59
N ALA A 89 12.59 0.47 5.73
CA ALA A 89 12.92 -0.17 7.01
C ALA A 89 12.41 -1.63 7.12
N LEU A 90 11.59 -2.09 6.17
CA LEU A 90 11.04 -3.45 6.12
C LEU A 90 11.75 -4.34 5.08
N GLU A 91 12.55 -3.74 4.20
CA GLU A 91 13.44 -4.41 3.24
C GLU A 91 14.78 -4.78 3.90
#